data_AF-A0A101DI06-F1
#
_entry.id   AF-A0A101DI06-F1
#
_cell.length_a   1.000
_cell.length_b   1.000
_cell.length_c   1.000
_cell.angle_alpha   90.00
_cell.angle_beta   90.00
_cell.angle_gamma   90.00
#
_symmetry.space_group_name_H-M   'P 1'
#
loop_
_entity.id
_entity.type
_entity.pdbx_description
1 polymer ?
#
loop_
_entity_poly.entity_id
_entity_poly.type
_entity_poly.pdbx_seq_one_letter_code
_entity_poly.pdbx_strand_id
1 'polypeptide(L)'
;MGKKFTFLIVFWLGLFSGLALSAEEKKVQAGPKEPVHWITADHSKHKILNQDFKTPEEVIAACLSCHNEAAKQMQKTIHWTWLCPYDPEKKMGKGGADF
;
A
#
# COMPACT_ATOMS: atom_id res chain seq x y z
N MET A 1 2.54 -48.41 65.75
CA MET A 1 3.20 -48.53 64.43
C MET A 1 2.23 -48.03 63.34
N GLY A 2 2.29 -46.83 62.79
CA GLY A 2 3.45 -45.99 62.47
C GLY A 2 3.62 -45.75 60.94
N LYS A 3 2.61 -46.05 60.11
CA LYS A 3 2.67 -45.86 58.65
C LYS A 3 1.32 -45.47 58.03
N LYS A 4 0.70 -44.35 58.46
CA LYS A 4 -0.49 -43.78 57.77
C LYS A 4 -0.55 -42.25 57.72
N PHE A 5 0.51 -41.54 58.11
CA PHE A 5 0.50 -40.07 58.21
C PHE A 5 1.55 -39.34 57.37
N THR A 6 2.19 -40.04 56.41
CA THR A 6 3.21 -39.46 55.52
C THR A 6 2.70 -39.24 54.09
N PHE A 7 1.39 -39.30 53.86
CA PHE A 7 0.80 -39.13 52.52
C PHE A 7 -0.13 -37.92 52.37
N LEU A 8 -0.34 -37.12 53.42
CA LEU A 8 -1.25 -35.96 53.39
C LEU A 8 -0.55 -34.58 53.47
N ILE A 9 0.79 -34.52 53.45
CA ILE A 9 1.54 -33.25 53.43
C ILE A 9 2.19 -32.97 52.06
N VAL A 10 2.37 -33.98 51.20
CA VAL A 10 2.91 -33.78 49.85
C VAL A 10 1.84 -33.27 48.86
N PHE A 11 0.55 -33.44 49.19
CA PHE A 11 -0.55 -33.03 48.30
C PHE A 11 -1.04 -31.59 48.50
N TRP A 12 -0.55 -30.87 49.51
CA TRP A 12 -0.94 -29.48 49.80
C TRP A 12 0.14 -28.43 49.46
N LEU A 13 1.32 -28.87 49.02
CA LEU A 13 2.37 -28.00 48.45
C LEU A 13 2.56 -28.17 46.93
N GLY A 14 1.76 -29.05 46.29
CA GLY A 14 1.79 -29.29 44.84
C GLY A 14 0.68 -28.63 44.03
N LEU A 15 -0.24 -27.91 44.69
CA LEU A 15 -1.46 -27.35 44.07
C LEU A 15 -1.58 -25.82 44.22
N PHE A 16 -0.45 -25.13 44.41
CA PHE A 16 -0.35 -23.67 44.40
C PHE A 16 0.77 -23.15 43.48
N SER A 17 1.14 -23.93 42.45
CA SER A 17 2.08 -23.49 41.42
C SER A 17 1.44 -23.65 40.04
N GLY A 18 0.32 -22.97 39.84
CA GLY A 18 -0.46 -23.13 38.62
C GLY A 18 -1.50 -22.04 38.39
N LEU A 19 -1.23 -20.81 38.81
CA LEU A 19 -1.93 -19.65 38.27
C LEU A 19 -1.00 -18.43 38.27
N ALA A 20 0.10 -18.56 37.53
CA ALA A 20 0.63 -17.37 36.86
C ALA A 20 -0.43 -16.99 35.83
N LEU A 21 -1.34 -16.10 36.22
CA LEU A 21 -2.15 -15.34 35.28
C LEU A 21 -1.15 -14.51 34.48
N SER A 22 -0.64 -15.10 33.39
CA SER A 22 0.15 -14.38 32.41
C SER A 22 -0.81 -13.40 31.75
N ALA A 23 -0.91 -12.20 32.33
CA ALA A 23 -1.46 -11.05 31.65
C ALA A 23 -0.50 -10.75 30.51
N GLU A 24 -0.66 -11.46 29.39
CA GLU A 24 0.00 -11.10 28.16
C GLU A 24 -0.67 -9.81 27.69
N GLU A 25 -0.04 -8.68 28.02
CA GLU A 25 -0.31 -7.42 27.35
C GLU A 25 -0.12 -7.65 25.86
N LYS A 26 -1.22 -7.78 25.12
CA LYS A 26 -1.21 -7.78 23.67
C LYS A 26 -0.76 -6.39 23.23
N LYS A 27 0.55 -6.20 23.12
CA LYS A 27 1.16 -4.99 22.58
C LYS A 27 0.66 -4.89 21.14
N VAL A 28 -0.35 -4.05 20.91
CA VAL A 28 -0.83 -3.72 19.57
C VAL A 28 0.31 -3.01 18.88
N GLN A 29 1.12 -3.77 18.16
CA GLN A 29 2.15 -3.20 17.32
C GLN A 29 1.43 -2.41 16.24
N ALA A 30 1.60 -1.09 16.26
CA ALA A 30 1.23 -0.27 15.13
C ALA A 30 2.02 -0.80 13.93
N GLY A 31 1.32 -1.50 13.03
CA GLY A 31 1.89 -1.96 11.79
C GLY A 31 2.48 -0.78 11.01
N PRO A 32 3.34 -1.04 10.01
CA PRO A 32 3.84 0.01 9.14
C PRO A 32 2.66 0.84 8.64
N LYS A 33 2.70 2.16 8.84
CA LYS A 33 1.78 3.06 8.14
C LYS A 33 2.14 2.94 6.67
N GLU A 34 1.35 2.16 5.94
CA GLU A 34 1.41 2.08 4.48
C GLU A 34 1.56 3.51 3.93
N PRO A 35 2.53 3.77 3.03
CA PRO A 35 2.70 5.09 2.46
C PRO A 35 1.38 5.50 1.79
N VAL A 36 0.86 6.67 2.15
CA VAL A 36 -0.32 7.24 1.49
C VAL A 36 0.08 7.52 0.05
N HIS A 37 -0.27 6.59 -0.84
CA HIS A 37 0.01 6.75 -2.25
C HIS A 37 -0.97 7.82 -2.77
N TRP A 38 -0.45 8.92 -3.30
CA TRP A 38 -1.22 10.03 -3.89
C TRP A 38 -1.78 9.61 -5.25
N ILE A 39 -2.55 8.53 -5.28
CA ILE A 39 -3.20 8.00 -6.47
C ILE A 39 -4.54 8.70 -6.60
N THR A 40 -4.73 9.43 -7.69
CA THR A 40 -5.98 10.14 -7.96
C THR A 40 -7.06 9.24 -8.56
N ALA A 41 -6.69 8.07 -9.10
CA ALA A 41 -7.60 7.09 -9.68
C ALA A 41 -7.13 5.64 -9.43
N ASP A 42 -8.00 4.83 -8.84
CA ASP A 42 -7.80 3.38 -8.71
C ASP A 42 -8.33 2.66 -9.96
N HIS A 43 -7.42 2.38 -10.90
CA HIS A 43 -7.76 1.82 -12.21
C HIS A 43 -8.45 0.44 -12.14
N SER A 44 -8.28 -0.32 -11.06
CA SER A 44 -8.96 -1.62 -10.87
C SER A 44 -10.49 -1.49 -10.74
N LYS A 45 -10.97 -0.31 -10.32
CA LYS A 45 -12.40 -0.02 -10.17
C LYS A 45 -13.08 0.35 -11.50
N HIS A 46 -12.31 0.58 -12.57
CA HIS A 46 -12.87 0.95 -13.87
C HIS A 46 -13.07 -0.28 -14.74
N LYS A 47 -14.33 -0.75 -14.87
CA LYS A 47 -14.66 -1.94 -15.66
C LYS A 47 -14.16 -1.88 -17.11
N ILE A 48 -14.13 -0.69 -17.72
CA ILE A 48 -13.63 -0.49 -19.08
C ILE A 48 -12.12 -0.79 -19.22
N LEU A 49 -11.37 -0.80 -18.12
CA LEU A 49 -9.95 -1.14 -18.11
C LEU A 49 -9.69 -2.62 -17.78
N ASN A 50 -10.73 -3.37 -17.42
CA ASN A 50 -10.64 -4.80 -17.08
C ASN A 50 -10.78 -5.67 -18.33
N GLN A 51 -9.93 -5.42 -19.32
CA GLN A 51 -9.85 -6.19 -20.56
C GLN A 51 -8.40 -6.39 -20.96
N ASP A 52 -8.16 -7.39 -21.82
CA ASP A 52 -6.84 -7.60 -22.41
C ASP A 52 -6.60 -6.59 -23.52
N PHE A 53 -5.55 -5.78 -23.39
CA PHE A 53 -5.16 -4.78 -24.37
C PHE A 53 -3.95 -5.27 -25.14
N LYS A 54 -4.07 -5.35 -26.46
CA LYS A 54 -3.00 -5.81 -27.36
C LYS A 54 -2.09 -4.66 -27.80
N THR A 55 -2.63 -3.44 -27.78
CA THR A 55 -1.91 -2.24 -28.20
C THR A 55 -2.14 -1.08 -27.23
N PRO A 56 -1.20 -0.15 -27.08
CA PRO A 56 -1.39 1.07 -26.29
C PRO A 56 -2.58 1.91 -26.77
N GLU A 57 -2.85 1.92 -28.07
CA GLU A 57 -3.95 2.67 -28.68
C GLU A 57 -5.32 2.18 -28.19
N GLU A 58 -5.47 0.88 -27.94
CA GLU A 58 -6.70 0.31 -27.37
C GLU A 58 -6.94 0.83 -25.94
N VAL A 59 -5.88 1.00 -25.14
CA VAL A 59 -5.98 1.62 -23.80
C VAL A 59 -6.40 3.08 -23.93
N ILE A 60 -5.81 3.83 -24.86
CA ILE A 60 -6.14 5.23 -25.11
C ILE A 60 -7.61 5.36 -25.55
N ALA A 61 -8.10 4.46 -26.41
CA ALA A 61 -9.50 4.44 -26.83
C ALA A 61 -10.45 4.25 -25.64
N ALA A 62 -10.12 3.37 -24.69
CA ALA A 62 -10.87 3.20 -23.45
C ALA A 62 -10.90 4.51 -22.62
N CYS A 63 -9.76 5.18 -22.44
CA CYS A 63 -9.68 6.45 -21.72
C CYS A 63 -10.51 7.56 -22.39
N LEU A 64 -10.42 7.68 -23.72
CA LEU A 64 -11.10 8.72 -24.50
C LEU A 64 -12.62 8.53 -24.58
N SER A 65 -13.15 7.35 -24.24
CA SER A 65 -14.60 7.12 -24.18
C SER A 65 -15.32 8.04 -23.18
N CYS A 66 -14.62 8.46 -22.11
CA CYS A 66 -15.10 9.42 -21.12
C CYS A 66 -14.30 10.74 -21.16
N HIS A 67 -13.00 10.68 -21.49
CA HIS A 67 -12.09 11.82 -21.51
C HIS A 67 -11.77 12.29 -22.94
N ASN A 68 -12.80 12.49 -23.76
CA ASN A 68 -12.69 12.74 -25.21
C ASN A 68 -11.82 13.94 -25.63
N GLU A 69 -11.64 14.95 -24.78
CA GLU A 69 -10.78 16.10 -25.03
C GLU A 69 -9.41 16.03 -24.31
N ALA A 70 -9.17 15.01 -23.47
CA ALA A 70 -7.97 14.96 -22.64
C ALA A 70 -6.68 14.85 -23.44
N ALA A 71 -6.70 14.16 -24.59
CA ALA A 71 -5.53 14.12 -25.48
C ALA A 71 -5.17 15.53 -25.97
N LYS A 72 -6.14 16.30 -26.46
CA LYS A 72 -5.95 17.68 -26.93
C LYS A 72 -5.47 18.61 -25.81
N GLN A 73 -5.92 18.37 -24.57
CA GLN A 73 -5.48 19.13 -23.41
C GLN A 73 -4.05 18.78 -23.02
N MET A 74 -3.72 17.48 -22.92
CA MET A 74 -2.39 16.99 -22.57
C MET A 74 -1.32 17.49 -23.55
N GLN A 75 -1.65 17.50 -24.85
CA GLN A 75 -0.75 17.94 -25.91
C GLN A 75 -0.34 19.41 -25.81
N LYS A 76 -1.08 20.23 -25.06
CA LYS A 76 -0.75 21.64 -24.80
C LYS A 76 0.16 21.84 -23.59
N THR A 77 0.47 20.77 -22.85
CA THR A 77 1.23 20.87 -21.59
C THR A 77 2.73 20.68 -21.79
N ILE A 78 3.50 21.05 -20.76
CA ILE A 78 4.94 20.80 -20.68
C ILE A 78 5.28 19.30 -20.71
N HIS A 79 4.36 18.42 -20.28
CA HIS A 79 4.59 16.97 -20.27
C HIS A 79 4.59 16.35 -21.67
N TRP A 80 3.94 17.03 -22.63
CA TRP A 80 3.92 16.62 -24.03
C TRP A 80 4.93 17.39 -24.89
N THR A 81 4.92 18.72 -24.79
CA THR A 81 5.79 19.58 -25.60
C THR A 81 7.23 19.59 -25.11
N TRP A 82 7.43 19.24 -23.85
CA TRP A 82 8.70 19.33 -23.14
C TRP A 82 9.30 20.74 -23.05
N LEU A 83 8.53 21.77 -23.40
CA LEU A 83 8.96 23.16 -23.34
C LEU A 83 8.41 23.81 -22.07
N CYS A 84 9.31 24.23 -21.18
CA CYS A 84 8.94 25.02 -20.01
C CYS A 84 8.95 26.51 -20.36
N PRO A 85 7.82 27.23 -20.23
CA PRO A 85 7.76 28.66 -20.56
C PRO A 85 8.61 29.55 -19.62
N TYR A 86 9.00 29.01 -18.47
CA TYR A 86 9.87 29.68 -17.49
C TYR A 86 11.34 29.32 -17.64
N ASP A 87 11.69 28.53 -18.66
CA ASP A 87 13.04 28.15 -18.99
C ASP A 87 13.32 28.47 -20.47
N PRO A 88 13.59 29.75 -20.79
CA PRO A 88 13.83 30.18 -22.16
C PRO A 88 15.09 29.56 -22.76
N GLU A 89 16.03 29.12 -21.91
CA GLU A 89 17.29 28.49 -22.33
C GLU A 89 17.15 27.00 -22.61
N LYS A 90 15.98 26.40 -22.34
CA LYS A 90 15.72 24.98 -22.56
C LYS A 90 16.83 24.11 -21.95
N LYS A 91 17.02 24.26 -20.64
CA LYS A 91 17.90 23.44 -19.81
C LYS A 91 17.14 22.52 -18.86
N MET A 92 15.83 22.67 -18.72
CA MET A 92 14.99 22.00 -17.73
C MET A 92 14.10 20.93 -18.36
N GLY A 93 13.93 19.81 -17.66
CA GLY A 93 13.01 18.74 -18.08
C GLY A 93 13.46 18.11 -19.41
N LYS A 94 12.59 18.07 -20.43
CA LYS A 94 12.97 17.59 -21.76
C LYS A 94 12.97 18.67 -22.85
N GLY A 95 13.22 19.90 -22.43
CA GLY A 95 13.93 20.90 -23.23
C GLY A 95 15.17 21.18 -22.42
N GLY A 96 16.17 20.31 -22.52
CA GLY A 96 17.35 20.27 -21.63
C GLY A 96 18.04 18.90 -21.52
N ALA A 97 17.60 17.92 -22.31
CA ALA A 97 18.23 16.60 -22.37
C ALA A 97 19.14 16.50 -23.60
N ASP A 98 20.42 16.18 -23.36
CA ASP A 98 21.28 15.44 -24.28
C ASP A 98 21.18 13.95 -23.94
N PHE A 99 20.95 13.10 -24.95
CA PHE A 99 20.82 11.65 -24.82
C PHE A 99 22.18 10.95 -24.80
#